data_AF-A0A841FF96-F1
#
_entry.id   AF-A0A841FF96-F1
#
_cell.length_a   1.000
_cell.length_b   1.000
_cell.length_c   1.000
_cell.angle_alpha   90.00
_cell.angle_beta   90.00
_cell.angle_gamma   90.00
#
_symmetry.space_group_name_H-M   'P 1'
#
loop_
_entity.id
_entity.type
_entity.pdbx_description
1 polymer ?
#
loop_
_entity_poly.entity_id
_entity_poly.type
_entity_poly.pdbx_seq_one_letter_code
_entity_poly.pdbx_strand_id
1 'polypeptide(L)'
;MNQPPRDLAAAVAAEAAGVPVRFLHFWGHAPSADGTVTASCLSQWWPAPFTVDGVTYRTCEHYMMAAKARLFDHAEMEAKILAAGHPRTAKGFGRQVRDFEQDRWETERFEIVVAANVAKFGQHADLGAFLAGTRGRVLVEASPTGSGASGSPGTIPARGFPAGGAGRTCSASR
;
A
#
# COMPACT_ATOMS: atom_id res chain seq x y z
N MET A 1 -13.52 -21.28 14.27
CA MET A 1 -12.94 -20.80 13.00
C MET A 1 -11.93 -19.73 13.33
N ASN A 2 -10.64 -19.96 13.05
CA ASN A 2 -9.58 -19.01 13.39
C ASN A 2 -9.67 -17.79 12.44
N GLN A 3 -9.91 -16.59 12.97
CA GLN A 3 -9.93 -15.39 12.14
C GLN A 3 -8.50 -15.07 11.67
N PRO A 4 -8.32 -14.61 10.43
CA PRO A 4 -7.01 -14.20 9.96
C PRO A 4 -6.52 -12.96 10.73
N PRO A 5 -5.20 -12.84 10.96
CA PRO A 5 -4.63 -11.69 11.67
C PRO A 5 -4.89 -10.40 10.89
N ARG A 6 -5.44 -9.38 11.56
CA ARG A 6 -5.86 -8.11 10.95
C ARG A 6 -4.80 -7.02 10.98
N ASP A 7 -3.83 -7.14 11.88
CA ASP A 7 -2.68 -6.24 12.00
C ASP A 7 -1.36 -7.02 12.08
N LEU A 8 -0.23 -6.29 12.09
CA LEU A 8 1.10 -6.89 12.08
C LEU A 8 1.36 -7.65 13.39
N ALA A 9 0.96 -7.10 14.52
CA ALA A 9 1.17 -7.70 15.83
C ALA A 9 0.45 -9.06 15.94
N ALA A 10 -0.79 -9.14 15.47
CA ALA A 10 -1.56 -10.37 15.42
C ALA A 10 -0.93 -11.42 14.49
N ALA A 11 -0.34 -10.99 13.37
CA ALA A 11 0.36 -11.92 12.47
C ALA A 11 1.64 -12.49 13.11
N VAL A 12 2.42 -11.63 13.77
CA VAL A 12 3.63 -12.05 14.50
C VAL A 12 3.26 -12.97 15.67
N ALA A 13 2.21 -12.65 16.43
CA ALA A 13 1.72 -13.49 17.52
C ALA A 13 1.24 -14.86 17.03
N ALA A 14 0.51 -14.90 15.91
CA ALA A 14 0.05 -16.15 15.30
C ALA A 14 1.23 -17.02 14.86
N GLU A 15 2.23 -16.43 14.21
CA GLU A 15 3.46 -17.13 13.79
C GLU A 15 4.23 -17.67 15.01
N ALA A 16 4.44 -16.85 16.04
CA ALA A 16 5.09 -17.25 17.28
C ALA A 16 4.35 -18.38 18.01
N ALA A 17 3.02 -18.43 17.88
CA ALA A 17 2.17 -19.49 18.42
C ALA A 17 2.07 -20.73 17.52
N GLY A 18 2.79 -20.79 16.40
CA GLY A 18 2.73 -21.91 15.45
C GLY A 18 1.39 -22.02 14.69
N VAL A 19 0.59 -20.95 14.71
CA VAL A 19 -0.69 -20.88 13.99
C VAL A 19 -0.41 -20.57 12.51
N PRO A 20 -0.88 -21.39 11.55
CA PRO A 20 -0.57 -21.18 10.15
C PRO A 20 -1.21 -19.89 9.62
N VAL A 21 -0.37 -18.97 9.15
CA VAL A 21 -0.77 -17.74 8.46
C VAL A 21 -0.61 -17.93 6.95
N ARG A 22 -1.63 -17.59 6.17
CA ARG A 22 -1.58 -17.64 4.71
C ARG A 22 -1.24 -16.26 4.16
N PHE A 23 -0.20 -16.17 3.35
CA PHE A 23 0.24 -14.94 2.72
C PHE A 23 -0.14 -14.89 1.25
N LEU A 24 -0.45 -13.70 0.74
CA LEU A 24 -0.52 -13.41 -0.68
C LEU A 24 0.52 -12.35 -1.01
N HIS A 25 1.57 -12.76 -1.72
CA HIS A 25 2.59 -11.85 -2.19
C HIS A 25 2.14 -11.20 -3.50
N PHE A 26 2.36 -9.89 -3.61
CA PHE A 26 2.12 -9.14 -4.83
C PHE A 26 3.26 -8.17 -5.12
N TRP A 27 3.45 -7.86 -6.41
CA TRP A 27 4.41 -6.88 -6.88
C TRP A 27 4.00 -6.35 -8.24
N GLY A 28 4.48 -5.14 -8.55
CA GLY A 28 4.13 -4.43 -9.77
C GLY A 28 2.74 -3.81 -9.70
N HIS A 29 2.40 -3.04 -10.74
CA HIS A 29 1.17 -2.26 -10.80
C HIS A 29 0.55 -2.24 -12.20
N ALA A 30 1.15 -2.96 -13.15
CA ALA A 30 0.67 -3.01 -14.52
C ALA A 30 -0.56 -3.92 -14.61
N PRO A 31 -1.63 -3.48 -15.29
CA PRO A 31 -2.70 -4.36 -15.73
C PRO A 31 -2.19 -5.48 -16.62
N SER A 32 -2.85 -6.63 -16.56
CA SER A 32 -2.59 -7.70 -17.51
C SER A 32 -2.99 -7.25 -18.92
N ALA A 33 -2.27 -7.70 -19.94
CA ALA A 33 -2.52 -7.32 -21.33
C ALA A 33 -3.90 -7.76 -21.82
N ASP A 34 -4.44 -8.84 -21.26
CA ASP A 34 -5.77 -9.39 -21.55
C ASP A 34 -6.90 -8.75 -20.71
N GLY A 35 -6.58 -7.78 -19.85
CA GLY A 35 -7.54 -7.13 -18.95
C GLY A 35 -7.88 -7.95 -17.70
N THR A 36 -7.29 -9.14 -17.52
CA THR A 36 -7.50 -9.94 -16.31
C THR A 36 -6.95 -9.21 -15.08
N VAL A 37 -7.77 -9.11 -14.03
CA VAL A 37 -7.33 -8.57 -12.73
C VAL A 37 -6.38 -9.57 -12.07
N THR A 38 -5.18 -9.11 -11.75
CA THR A 38 -4.15 -9.91 -11.06
C THR A 38 -3.75 -9.26 -9.75
N ALA A 39 -2.90 -9.93 -8.96
CA ALA A 39 -2.46 -9.43 -7.67
C ALA A 39 -1.77 -8.04 -7.72
N SER A 40 -1.27 -7.60 -8.88
CA SER A 40 -0.73 -6.24 -9.04
C SER A 40 -1.79 -5.15 -8.82
N CYS A 41 -3.08 -5.48 -8.88
CA CYS A 41 -4.16 -4.55 -8.55
C CYS A 41 -4.16 -4.14 -7.07
N LEU A 42 -3.48 -4.89 -6.19
CA LEU A 42 -3.29 -4.54 -4.79
C LEU A 42 -2.28 -3.39 -4.59
N SER A 43 -1.52 -3.05 -5.63
CA SER A 43 -0.57 -1.94 -5.57
C SER A 43 -1.27 -0.57 -5.50
N GLN A 44 -0.70 0.33 -4.72
CA GLN A 44 -1.14 1.73 -4.62
C GLN A 44 -0.87 2.54 -5.90
N TRP A 45 -0.05 1.98 -6.79
CA TRP A 45 0.32 2.57 -8.09
C TRP A 45 -0.55 2.06 -9.24
N TRP A 46 -1.44 1.09 -8.99
CA TRP A 46 -2.35 0.59 -10.01
C TRP A 46 -3.26 1.71 -10.53
N PRO A 47 -3.42 1.87 -11.86
CA PRO A 47 -4.23 2.93 -12.46
C PRO A 47 -5.73 2.60 -12.36
N ALA A 48 -6.33 2.94 -11.21
CA ALA A 48 -7.78 2.86 -10.98
C ALA A 48 -8.25 4.20 -10.42
N PRO A 49 -8.69 5.14 -11.27
CA PRO A 49 -9.14 6.45 -10.82
C PRO A 49 -10.37 6.35 -9.93
N PHE A 50 -10.42 7.11 -8.84
CA PHE A 50 -11.57 7.15 -7.93
C PHE A 50 -11.80 8.58 -7.43
N THR A 51 -13.03 8.88 -7.02
CA THR A 51 -13.43 10.21 -6.56
C THR A 51 -13.76 10.21 -5.07
N VAL A 52 -13.21 11.15 -4.31
CA VAL A 52 -13.52 11.40 -2.89
C VAL A 52 -13.78 12.89 -2.72
N ASP A 53 -14.90 13.25 -2.11
CA ASP A 53 -15.32 14.64 -1.87
C ASP A 53 -15.24 15.54 -3.12
N GLY A 54 -15.66 15.01 -4.27
CA GLY A 54 -15.65 15.71 -5.56
C GLY A 54 -14.27 15.82 -6.23
N VAL A 55 -13.19 15.35 -5.58
CA VAL A 55 -11.84 15.34 -6.15
C VAL A 55 -11.51 13.96 -6.70
N THR A 56 -11.05 13.89 -7.95
CA THR A 56 -10.66 12.64 -8.60
C THR A 56 -9.15 12.41 -8.50
N TYR A 57 -8.77 11.22 -8.05
CA TYR A 57 -7.38 10.79 -7.91
C TYR A 57 -7.10 9.67 -8.90
N ARG A 58 -5.97 9.75 -9.62
CA ARG A 58 -5.59 8.74 -10.62
C ARG A 58 -5.21 7.39 -10.01
N THR A 59 -4.61 7.41 -8.82
CA THR A 59 -4.21 6.22 -8.06
C THR A 59 -4.27 6.50 -6.55
N CYS A 60 -4.19 5.47 -5.71
CA CYS A 60 -4.07 5.65 -4.26
C CYS A 60 -2.84 6.48 -3.87
N GLU A 61 -1.71 6.33 -4.56
CA GLU A 61 -0.52 7.17 -4.34
C GLU A 61 -0.82 8.67 -4.50
N HIS A 62 -1.64 9.06 -5.49
CA HIS A 62 -2.04 10.46 -5.66
C HIS A 62 -2.86 10.96 -4.45
N TYR A 63 -3.82 10.14 -4.00
CA TYR A 63 -4.61 10.45 -2.81
C TYR A 63 -3.72 10.60 -1.56
N MET A 64 -2.83 9.63 -1.32
CA MET A 64 -1.94 9.63 -0.16
C MET A 64 -1.05 10.88 -0.13
N MET A 65 -0.46 11.26 -1.26
CA MET A 65 0.40 12.42 -1.31
C MET A 65 -0.38 13.74 -1.23
N ALA A 66 -1.59 13.81 -1.80
CA ALA A 66 -2.46 14.97 -1.66
C ALA A 66 -2.93 15.15 -0.21
N ALA A 67 -3.33 14.05 0.45
CA ALA A 67 -3.68 14.04 1.88
C ALA A 67 -2.47 14.44 2.75
N LYS A 68 -1.27 13.98 2.42
CA LYS A 68 -0.03 14.45 3.06
C LYS A 68 0.14 15.97 2.89
N ALA A 69 -0.04 16.50 1.69
CA ALA A 69 0.08 17.94 1.45
C ALA A 69 -0.97 18.74 2.25
N ARG A 70 -2.20 18.25 2.37
CA ARG A 70 -3.24 18.85 3.24
C ARG A 70 -2.87 18.80 4.71
N LEU A 71 -2.32 17.68 5.18
CA LEU A 71 -1.94 17.51 6.58
C LEU A 71 -0.91 18.55 7.04
N PHE A 72 -0.04 19.00 6.13
CA PHE A 72 0.99 20.00 6.38
C PHE A 72 0.69 21.33 5.67
N ASP A 73 -0.59 21.64 5.43
CA ASP A 73 -1.08 22.93 4.92
C ASP A 73 -0.39 23.43 3.64
N HIS A 74 0.04 22.50 2.78
CA HIS A 74 0.86 22.77 1.61
C HIS A 74 0.07 22.71 0.29
N ALA A 75 -0.89 23.62 0.14
CA ALA A 75 -1.84 23.67 -0.98
C ALA A 75 -1.18 23.66 -2.38
N GLU A 76 -0.01 24.30 -2.55
CA GLU A 76 0.71 24.29 -3.83
C GLU A 76 1.19 22.88 -4.22
N MET A 77 1.68 22.07 -3.26
CA MET A 77 2.05 20.68 -3.58
C MET A 77 0.79 19.85 -3.85
N GLU A 78 -0.29 20.08 -3.11
CA GLU A 78 -1.54 19.37 -3.37
C GLU A 78 -1.99 19.56 -4.82
N ALA A 79 -2.02 20.81 -5.31
CA ALA A 79 -2.38 21.11 -6.69
C ALA A 79 -1.44 20.41 -7.70
N LYS A 80 -0.12 20.42 -7.47
CA LYS A 80 0.86 19.72 -8.31
C LYS A 80 0.66 18.20 -8.31
N ILE A 81 0.32 17.63 -7.16
CA ILE A 81 0.05 16.19 -6.99
C ILE A 81 -1.21 15.81 -7.76
N LEU A 82 -2.30 16.57 -7.63
CA LEU A 82 -3.55 16.32 -8.36
C LEU A 82 -3.37 16.42 -9.88
N ALA A 83 -2.53 17.35 -10.34
CA ALA A 83 -2.21 17.51 -11.76
C ALA A 83 -1.28 16.40 -12.31
N ALA A 84 -0.51 15.71 -11.46
CA ALA A 84 0.53 14.78 -11.87
C ALA A 84 -0.01 13.60 -12.69
N GLY A 85 0.59 13.36 -13.86
CA GLY A 85 0.19 12.28 -14.79
C GLY A 85 0.47 10.86 -14.30
N HIS A 86 1.38 10.70 -13.34
CA HIS A 86 1.95 9.41 -12.99
C HIS A 86 2.25 9.35 -11.48
N PRO A 87 2.01 8.19 -10.80
CA PRO A 87 2.22 8.06 -9.36
C PRO A 87 3.66 8.36 -8.92
N ARG A 88 4.66 8.03 -9.74
CA ARG A 88 6.07 8.42 -9.50
C ARG A 88 6.23 9.94 -9.33
N THR A 89 5.57 10.73 -10.16
CA THR A 89 5.63 12.20 -10.11
C THR A 89 4.89 12.73 -8.89
N ALA A 90 3.70 12.19 -8.59
CA ALA A 90 2.95 12.50 -7.36
C ALA A 90 3.78 12.23 -6.10
N LYS A 91 4.45 11.07 -6.03
CA LYS A 91 5.38 10.71 -4.95
C LYS A 91 6.56 11.68 -4.85
N GLY A 92 7.09 12.11 -5.99
CA GLY A 92 8.15 13.12 -6.07
C GLY A 92 7.73 14.46 -5.46
N PHE A 93 6.50 14.91 -5.70
CA PHE A 93 5.94 16.11 -5.06
C PHE A 93 5.61 15.90 -3.58
N GLY A 94 5.13 14.72 -3.18
CA GLY A 94 4.89 14.39 -1.78
C GLY A 94 6.17 14.37 -0.90
N ARG A 95 7.35 14.22 -1.52
CA ARG A 95 8.65 14.41 -0.85
C ARG A 95 9.05 15.87 -0.66
N GLN A 96 8.41 16.79 -1.38
CA GLN A 96 8.67 18.23 -1.36
C GLN A 96 7.63 19.00 -0.50
N VAL A 97 6.74 18.30 0.19
CA VAL A 97 5.82 18.90 1.16
C VAL A 97 6.64 19.55 2.28
N ARG A 98 6.43 20.85 2.50
CA ARG A 98 7.10 21.62 3.56
C ARG A 98 6.53 21.27 4.93
N ASP A 99 7.28 21.64 5.97
CA ASP A 99 6.87 21.48 7.38
C ASP A 99 6.48 20.03 7.73
N PHE A 100 7.14 19.09 7.06
CA PHE A 100 6.88 17.67 7.21
C PHE A 100 7.40 17.16 8.55
N GLU A 101 6.48 16.73 9.39
CA GLU A 101 6.77 16.05 10.65
C GLU A 101 6.51 14.54 10.51
N GLN A 102 7.56 13.75 10.68
CA GLN A 102 7.50 12.30 10.49
C GLN A 102 6.51 11.64 11.46
N ASP A 103 6.53 12.02 12.74
CA ASP A 103 5.69 11.39 13.77
C ASP A 103 4.20 11.67 13.54
N ARG A 104 3.87 12.89 13.11
CA ARG A 104 2.50 13.26 12.73
C ARG A 104 2.06 12.47 11.50
N TRP A 105 2.93 12.33 10.51
CA TRP A 105 2.63 11.51 9.34
C TRP A 105 2.45 10.03 9.70
N GLU A 106 3.26 9.47 10.59
CA GLU A 106 3.14 8.08 11.02
C GLU A 106 1.81 7.80 11.74
N THR A 107 1.31 8.79 12.50
CA THR A 107 0.02 8.71 13.19
C THR A 107 -1.16 8.71 12.21
N GLU A 108 -1.09 9.50 11.14
CA GLU A 108 -2.22 9.74 10.22
C GLU A 108 -2.21 8.84 8.97
N ARG A 109 -1.04 8.38 8.53
CA ARG A 109 -0.87 7.72 7.21
C ARG A 109 -1.68 6.43 7.09
N PHE A 110 -1.92 5.73 8.18
CA PHE A 110 -2.66 4.47 8.17
C PHE A 110 -4.09 4.69 7.68
N GLU A 111 -4.83 5.59 8.34
CA GLU A 111 -6.21 5.92 7.96
C GLU A 111 -6.29 6.52 6.55
N ILE A 112 -5.29 7.31 6.16
CA ILE A 112 -5.18 7.86 4.78
C ILE A 112 -5.05 6.73 3.75
N VAL A 113 -4.20 5.73 4.00
CA VAL A 113 -4.02 4.57 3.12
C VAL A 113 -5.30 3.73 3.07
N VAL A 114 -5.93 3.49 4.22
CA VAL A 114 -7.19 2.75 4.31
C VAL A 114 -8.29 3.45 3.51
N ALA A 115 -8.47 4.76 3.70
CA ALA A 115 -9.46 5.55 2.97
C ALA A 115 -9.25 5.48 1.44
N ALA A 116 -8.01 5.59 0.97
CA ALA A 116 -7.69 5.46 -0.45
C ALA A 116 -8.06 4.06 -1.00
N ASN A 117 -7.74 3.01 -0.26
CA ASN A 117 -8.05 1.64 -0.67
C ASN A 117 -9.56 1.37 -0.64
N VAL A 118 -10.27 1.84 0.39
CA VAL A 118 -11.75 1.72 0.47
C VAL A 118 -12.39 2.42 -0.73
N ALA A 119 -11.97 3.64 -1.06
CA ALA A 119 -12.51 4.36 -2.22
C ALA A 119 -12.21 3.64 -3.55
N LYS A 120 -10.96 3.22 -3.77
CA LYS A 120 -10.56 2.47 -4.97
C LYS A 120 -11.33 1.16 -5.12
N PHE A 121 -11.31 0.29 -4.10
CA PHE A 121 -11.94 -1.03 -4.20
C PHE A 121 -13.47 -0.96 -4.11
N GLY A 122 -14.03 0.10 -3.55
CA GLY A 122 -15.48 0.36 -3.52
C GLY A 122 -16.03 0.89 -4.84
N GLN A 123 -15.23 1.62 -5.63
CA GLN A 123 -15.65 2.19 -6.92
C GLN A 123 -15.31 1.29 -8.13
N HIS A 124 -14.45 0.27 -7.94
CA HIS A 124 -14.06 -0.68 -8.98
C HIS A 124 -14.45 -2.11 -8.56
N ALA A 125 -15.63 -2.56 -9.02
CA ALA A 125 -16.25 -3.80 -8.54
C ALA A 125 -15.43 -5.07 -8.81
N ASP A 126 -14.71 -5.11 -9.94
CA ASP A 126 -13.80 -6.20 -10.31
C ASP A 126 -12.58 -6.27 -9.36
N LEU A 127 -11.98 -5.13 -9.04
CA LEU A 127 -10.89 -5.03 -8.07
C LEU A 127 -11.39 -5.40 -6.67
N GLY A 128 -12.58 -4.92 -6.29
CA GLY A 128 -13.22 -5.25 -5.02
C GLY A 128 -13.50 -6.76 -4.89
N ALA A 129 -13.96 -7.40 -5.96
CA ALA A 129 -14.16 -8.84 -6.02
C ALA A 129 -12.83 -9.60 -5.88
N PHE A 130 -11.76 -9.14 -6.53
CA PHE A 130 -10.42 -9.72 -6.35
C PHE A 130 -9.96 -9.63 -4.89
N LEU A 131 -10.11 -8.46 -4.26
CA LEU A 131 -9.74 -8.24 -2.86
C LEU A 131 -10.53 -9.16 -1.91
N ALA A 132 -11.86 -9.27 -2.08
CA ALA A 132 -12.68 -10.20 -1.30
C ALA A 132 -12.28 -11.67 -1.54
N GLY A 133 -11.90 -11.99 -2.78
CA GLY A 133 -11.36 -13.29 -3.19
C GLY A 133 -10.01 -13.67 -2.55
N THR A 134 -9.36 -12.74 -1.84
CA THR A 134 -8.13 -13.03 -1.08
C THR A 134 -8.38 -13.92 0.13
N ARG A 135 -9.64 -14.10 0.56
CA ARG A 135 -10.06 -15.06 1.62
C ARG A 135 -9.26 -14.93 2.92
N GLY A 136 -8.98 -13.70 3.34
CA GLY A 136 -8.30 -13.45 4.60
C GLY A 136 -6.79 -13.75 4.60
N ARG A 137 -6.17 -13.85 3.42
CA ARG A 137 -4.70 -13.90 3.33
C ARG A 137 -4.10 -12.57 3.76
N VAL A 138 -2.98 -12.61 4.48
CA VAL A 138 -2.18 -11.42 4.75
C VAL A 138 -1.52 -10.97 3.44
N LEU A 139 -1.83 -9.74 3.02
CA LEU A 139 -1.31 -9.17 1.78
C LEU A 139 0.09 -8.62 2.03
N VAL A 140 1.04 -9.00 1.18
CA VAL A 140 2.44 -8.60 1.33
C VAL A 140 2.97 -8.08 0.01
N GLU A 141 3.31 -6.80 -0.04
CA GLU A 141 4.02 -6.23 -1.17
C GLU A 141 5.50 -6.64 -1.11
N ALA A 142 5.97 -7.42 -2.07
CA ALA A 142 7.33 -7.99 -2.05
C ALA A 142 8.06 -7.75 -3.37
N SER A 143 9.03 -6.82 -3.37
CA SER A 143 9.87 -6.56 -4.55
C SER A 143 10.92 -7.66 -4.76
N PRO A 144 11.08 -8.19 -6.00
CA PRO A 144 12.11 -9.17 -6.32
C PRO A 144 13.52 -8.56 -6.38
N THR A 145 13.65 -7.22 -6.51
CA THR A 145 14.94 -6.52 -6.48
C THR A 145 15.13 -5.82 -5.14
N GLY A 146 16.11 -6.27 -4.36
CA GLY A 146 16.47 -5.66 -3.07
C GLY A 146 17.31 -4.39 -3.26
N SER A 147 16.70 -3.23 -3.02
CA SER A 147 17.38 -2.02 -2.59
C SER A 147 16.44 -1.21 -1.71
N GLY A 148 16.51 -1.46 -0.41
CA GLY A 148 15.83 -0.65 0.60
C GLY A 148 16.50 0.71 0.74
N ALA A 149 15.76 1.79 0.52
CA ALA A 149 16.09 3.13 1.01
C ALA A 149 14.87 4.07 0.88
N SER A 150 13.90 3.93 1.79
CA SER A 150 13.16 5.04 2.41
C SER A 150 12.21 4.44 3.44
N GLY A 151 12.37 4.82 4.70
CA GLY A 151 11.87 4.11 5.89
C GLY A 151 10.43 3.61 5.86
N SER A 152 10.25 2.43 6.42
CA SER A 152 8.98 1.92 6.94
C SER A 152 9.30 1.20 8.26
N PRO A 153 8.67 1.54 9.38
CA PRO A 153 8.85 0.82 10.63
C PRO A 153 8.16 -0.55 10.49
N GLY A 154 8.89 -1.64 10.78
CA GLY A 154 8.33 -3.01 10.77
C GLY A 154 9.03 -4.02 9.86
N THR A 155 10.37 -3.97 9.73
CA THR A 155 11.12 -5.07 9.13
C THR A 155 11.09 -6.28 10.06
N ILE A 156 10.46 -7.39 9.64
CA ILE A 156 10.66 -8.70 10.27
C ILE A 156 12.03 -9.23 9.81
N PRO A 157 13.00 -9.49 10.72
CA PRO A 157 14.23 -10.16 10.34
C PRO A 157 13.92 -11.60 9.90
N ALA A 158 14.44 -11.99 8.74
CA ALA A 158 14.29 -13.33 8.16
C ALA A 158 15.09 -14.42 8.93
N ARG A 159 14.93 -14.53 10.25
CA ARG A 159 15.46 -15.66 11.04
C ARG A 159 14.31 -16.60 11.37
N GLY A 160 14.17 -17.65 10.57
CA GLY A 160 13.16 -18.70 10.73
C GLY A 160 12.83 -19.47 9.45
N PHE A 161 13.24 -18.98 8.28
CA PHE A 161 13.07 -19.70 7.02
C PHE A 161 14.02 -20.90 6.96
N PRO A 162 13.54 -22.14 6.70
CA PRO A 162 14.43 -23.21 6.29
C PRO A 162 15.15 -22.77 5.01
N ALA A 163 16.48 -22.90 5.04
CA ALA A 163 17.39 -22.35 4.05
C ALA A 163 17.10 -22.90 2.65
N GLY A 164 16.75 -22.00 1.73
CA GLY A 164 16.56 -22.31 0.31
C GLY A 164 16.16 -21.09 -0.49
N GLY A 165 17.14 -20.25 -0.86
CA GLY A 165 17.00 -19.29 -1.97
C GLY A 165 16.84 -17.81 -1.61
N ALA A 166 17.99 -17.16 -1.42
CA ALA A 166 18.35 -15.76 -1.69
C ALA A 166 17.46 -14.62 -1.16
N GLY A 167 18.12 -13.65 -0.52
CA GLY A 167 17.55 -12.56 0.29
C GLY A 167 16.40 -11.80 -0.35
N ARG A 168 15.29 -11.72 0.40
CA ARG A 168 14.14 -10.86 0.11
C ARG A 168 13.81 -10.07 1.38
N THR A 169 14.00 -8.76 1.36
CA THR A 169 13.55 -7.87 2.43
C THR A 169 12.06 -7.61 2.26
N CYS A 170 11.30 -7.85 3.33
CA CYS A 170 9.84 -7.75 3.35
C CYS A 170 9.46 -6.36 3.91
N SER A 171 8.80 -5.53 3.10
CA SER A 171 8.15 -4.32 3.58
C SER A 171 6.66 -4.62 3.70
N ALA A 172 6.17 -4.77 4.94
CA ALA A 172 4.75 -4.88 5.18
C ALA A 172 4.11 -3.49 5.00
N SER A 173 3.50 -3.24 3.85
CA SER A 173 2.55 -2.12 3.70
C SER A 173 1.30 -2.49 4.53
N ARG A 174 1.26 -2.03 5.78
CA ARG A 174 0.04 -1.92 6.60
C ARG A 174 -0.20 -0.46 6.90
#